data_AF-A0A916F307-F1
#
_entry.id   AF-A0A916F307-F1
#
_cell.length_a   1.000
_cell.length_b   1.000
_cell.length_c   1.000
_cell.angle_alpha   90.00
_cell.angle_beta   90.00
_cell.angle_gamma   90.00
#
_symmetry.space_group_name_H-M   'P 1'
#
loop_
_entity.id
_entity.type
_entity.pdbx_description
1 polymer ?
#
loop_
_entity_poly.entity_id
_entity_poly.type
_entity_poly.pdbx_seq_one_letter_code
_entity_poly.pdbx_strand_id
1 'polypeptide(L)'
;MWRKLIFIGFLLSTGFSTAYAEDNFRIELTPKLQGRIEILENRIQSPPTNFGYRTVRLVVQPKQAGDRPVIWAKFYDADGTLLETIWDRVKVDGRQKIKFDYMDVQVNAVRLELSVGSGE
;
A
#
# COMPACT_ATOMS: atom_id res chain seq x y z
N MET A 1 52.91 22.67 -4.51
CA MET A 1 51.86 23.69 -4.28
C MET A 1 51.53 24.33 -5.62
N TRP A 2 50.33 24.44 -6.18
CA TRP A 2 48.95 24.07 -5.84
C TRP A 2 48.21 23.78 -7.18
N ARG A 3 47.31 22.79 -7.20
CA ARG A 3 46.47 22.43 -8.35
C ARG A 3 45.32 23.44 -8.51
N LYS A 4 45.07 23.93 -9.73
CA LYS A 4 43.82 24.61 -10.10
C LYS A 4 42.81 23.54 -10.54
N LEU A 5 41.72 23.39 -9.78
CA LEU A 5 40.55 22.60 -10.15
C LEU A 5 39.57 23.50 -10.90
N ILE A 6 39.13 23.09 -12.09
CA ILE A 6 38.04 23.73 -12.82
C ILE A 6 36.77 22.92 -12.50
N PHE A 7 35.80 23.60 -11.88
CA PHE A 7 34.43 23.12 -11.74
C PHE A 7 33.70 23.38 -13.05
N ILE A 8 33.24 22.33 -13.73
CA ILE A 8 32.27 22.45 -14.83
C ILE A 8 30.91 22.08 -14.26
N GLY A 9 30.00 23.05 -14.30
CA GLY A 9 28.68 23.00 -13.69
C GLY A 9 27.83 21.87 -14.25
N PHE A 10 27.25 21.11 -13.32
CA PHE A 10 26.18 20.18 -13.60
C PHE A 10 24.91 21.01 -13.85
N LEU A 11 24.44 21.03 -15.10
CA LEU A 11 23.14 21.61 -15.44
C LEU A 11 22.07 20.66 -14.90
N LEU A 12 21.60 20.90 -13.68
CA LEU A 12 20.38 20.27 -13.16
C LEU A 12 19.21 20.85 -13.96
N SER A 13 18.90 20.21 -15.09
CA SER A 13 17.59 20.34 -15.72
C SER A 13 16.56 19.88 -14.69
N THR A 14 15.90 20.85 -14.06
CA THR A 14 14.71 20.65 -13.25
C THR A 14 13.58 20.15 -14.14
N GLY A 15 13.63 18.85 -14.45
CA GLY A 15 12.44 18.12 -14.83
C GLY A 15 11.58 18.01 -13.58
N PHE A 16 10.68 18.97 -13.37
CA PHE A 16 9.54 18.82 -12.47
C PHE A 16 8.69 17.66 -13.00
N SER A 17 9.07 16.43 -12.66
CA SER A 17 8.12 15.32 -12.68
C SER A 17 7.20 15.58 -11.51
N THR A 18 6.00 16.07 -11.79
CA THR A 18 4.90 16.07 -10.84
C THR A 18 4.50 14.61 -10.60
N ALA A 19 5.29 13.91 -9.79
CA ALA A 19 4.96 12.63 -9.19
C ALA A 19 3.91 12.89 -8.09
N TYR A 20 2.68 13.15 -8.52
CA TYR A 20 1.56 13.23 -7.58
C TYR A 20 1.25 11.82 -7.05
N ALA A 21 1.47 11.63 -5.76
CA ALA A 21 0.77 10.67 -4.89
C ALA A 21 1.01 9.15 -5.03
N GLU A 22 1.96 8.66 -5.84
CA GLU A 22 2.37 7.24 -5.78
C GLU A 22 3.40 6.96 -4.65
N ASP A 23 4.29 7.91 -4.33
CA ASP A 23 5.42 7.68 -3.41
C ASP A 23 5.08 7.65 -1.90
N ASN A 24 3.87 8.06 -1.51
CA ASN A 24 3.52 8.25 -0.09
C ASN A 24 2.59 7.19 0.50
N PHE A 25 2.10 6.24 -0.30
CA PHE A 25 1.16 5.25 0.20
C PHE A 25 1.88 4.12 0.95
N ARG A 26 1.55 3.94 2.22
CA ARG A 26 2.16 2.94 3.11
C ARG A 26 1.16 1.84 3.45
N ILE A 27 1.64 0.60 3.50
CA ILE A 27 0.86 -0.55 3.95
C ILE A 27 1.44 -1.02 5.27
N GLU A 28 0.61 -1.02 6.31
CA GLU A 28 0.96 -1.42 7.66
C GLU A 28 0.17 -2.67 8.03
N LEU A 29 0.89 -3.70 8.46
CA LEU A 29 0.27 -4.91 9.03
C LEU A 29 0.32 -4.80 10.55
N THR A 30 -0.81 -5.02 11.22
CA THR A 30 -0.78 -5.20 12.69
C THR A 30 0.09 -6.40 13.09
N PRO A 31 0.72 -6.41 14.27
CA PRO A 31 1.59 -7.52 14.70
C PRO A 31 0.91 -8.90 14.62
N LYS A 32 -0.38 -8.96 14.97
CA LYS A 32 -1.20 -10.18 14.89
C LYS A 32 -1.35 -10.68 13.45
N LEU A 33 -1.43 -9.79 12.47
CA LEU A 33 -1.55 -10.15 11.06
C LEU A 33 -0.19 -10.47 10.43
N GLN A 34 0.88 -9.76 10.82
CA GLN A 34 2.26 -10.04 10.37
C GLN A 34 2.71 -11.48 10.66
N GLY A 35 2.25 -12.06 11.78
CA GLY A 35 2.53 -13.45 12.13
C GLY A 35 1.75 -14.48 11.29
N ARG A 36 0.71 -14.07 10.57
CA ARG A 36 -0.26 -14.96 9.90
C ARG A 36 -0.17 -14.93 8.39
N ILE A 37 0.12 -13.77 7.81
CA ILE A 37 0.23 -13.60 6.35
C ILE A 37 1.57 -13.01 5.95
N GLU A 38 1.87 -13.14 4.66
CA GLU A 38 2.94 -12.48 3.93
C GLU A 38 2.33 -11.70 2.77
N ILE A 39 2.81 -10.48 2.52
CA ILE A 39 2.43 -9.71 1.33
C ILE A 39 3.42 -10.09 0.22
N LEU A 40 2.89 -10.62 -0.88
CA LEU A 40 3.65 -11.03 -2.06
C LEU A 40 3.70 -9.95 -3.13
N GLU A 41 2.65 -9.13 -3.22
CA GLU A 41 2.57 -8.02 -4.16
C GLU A 41 1.77 -6.88 -3.52
N ASN A 42 2.26 -5.65 -3.71
CA ASN A 42 1.45 -4.46 -3.58
C ASN A 42 1.53 -3.67 -4.89
N ARG A 43 0.39 -3.15 -5.33
CA ARG A 43 0.35 -2.26 -6.49
C ARG A 43 -0.74 -1.26 -6.28
N ILE A 44 -0.41 0.01 -6.49
CA ILE A 44 -1.37 1.09 -6.50
C ILE A 44 -1.55 1.47 -7.96
N GLN A 45 -2.80 1.55 -8.39
CA GLN A 45 -3.15 1.93 -9.74
C GLN A 45 -4.09 3.13 -9.64
N SER A 46 -3.60 4.30 -10.02
CA SER A 46 -4.47 5.43 -10.26
C SER A 46 -5.22 5.18 -11.58
N PRO A 47 -6.56 5.17 -11.61
CA PRO A 47 -7.29 5.14 -12.86
C PRO A 47 -6.87 6.34 -13.71
N PRO A 48 -6.96 6.23 -15.04
CA PRO A 48 -6.55 7.30 -15.96
C PRO A 48 -7.40 8.58 -15.84
N THR A 49 -8.41 8.61 -14.97
CA THR A 49 -9.36 9.71 -14.83
C THR A 49 -9.37 10.30 -13.41
N ASN A 50 -9.35 11.64 -13.35
CA ASN A 50 -9.23 12.52 -12.17
C ASN A 50 -10.43 12.49 -11.20
N PHE A 51 -11.02 11.34 -10.90
CA PHE A 51 -12.20 11.25 -10.03
C PHE A 51 -11.88 11.25 -8.53
N GLY A 52 -10.63 11.45 -8.13
CA GLY A 52 -10.25 11.45 -6.72
C GLY A 52 -10.25 10.04 -6.09
N TYR A 53 -10.27 9.00 -6.91
CA TYR A 53 -10.18 7.60 -6.47
C TYR A 53 -9.04 6.85 -7.16
N ARG A 54 -8.60 5.75 -6.54
CA ARG A 54 -7.59 4.83 -7.05
C ARG A 54 -7.87 3.38 -6.64
N THR A 55 -7.20 2.45 -7.29
CA THR A 55 -7.24 1.02 -6.95
C THR A 55 -6.00 0.62 -6.16
N VAL A 56 -6.19 -0.10 -5.07
CA VAL A 56 -5.09 -0.73 -4.32
C VAL A 56 -5.20 -2.24 -4.47
N ARG A 57 -4.21 -2.84 -5.14
CA ARG A 57 -4.09 -4.27 -5.33
C ARG A 57 -3.08 -4.84 -4.34
N LEU A 58 -3.50 -5.90 -3.65
CA LEU A 58 -2.66 -6.64 -2.72
C LEU A 58 -2.74 -8.12 -3.03
N VAL A 59 -1.59 -8.80 -3.08
CA VAL A 59 -1.54 -10.26 -3.08
C VAL A 59 -0.93 -10.70 -1.77
N VAL A 60 -1.65 -11.51 -1.01
CA VAL A 60 -1.19 -12.06 0.27
C VAL A 60 -1.18 -13.57 0.23
N GLN A 61 -0.41 -14.18 1.13
CA GLN A 61 -0.37 -15.61 1.34
C GLN A 61 -0.28 -15.91 2.84
N PRO A 62 -1.10 -16.82 3.38
CA PRO A 62 -0.93 -17.25 4.76
C PRO A 62 0.33 -18.05 4.95
N LYS A 63 0.99 -17.83 6.09
CA LYS A 63 2.17 -18.56 6.51
C LYS A 63 1.85 -20.00 6.93
N GLN A 64 0.63 -20.23 7.41
CA GLN A 64 0.16 -21.54 7.89
C GLN A 64 -1.05 -22.04 7.08
N ALA A 65 -1.04 -23.33 6.74
CA ALA A 65 -2.16 -23.98 6.07
C ALA A 65 -3.35 -24.12 7.03
N GLY A 66 -4.57 -23.87 6.54
CA GLY A 66 -5.79 -23.92 7.34
C GLY A 66 -6.08 -22.64 8.14
N ASP A 67 -5.21 -21.63 8.06
CA ASP A 67 -5.47 -20.33 8.68
C ASP A 67 -6.58 -19.57 7.94
N ARG A 68 -7.48 -18.94 8.71
CA ARG A 68 -8.67 -18.22 8.19
C ARG A 68 -8.84 -16.86 8.86
N PRO A 69 -7.88 -15.93 8.67
CA PRO A 69 -8.03 -14.58 9.23
C PRO A 69 -9.20 -13.85 8.56
N VAL A 70 -10.02 -13.17 9.35
CA VAL A 70 -10.84 -12.07 8.83
C VAL A 70 -9.92 -10.86 8.75
N ILE A 71 -9.77 -10.27 7.57
CA ILE A 71 -8.87 -9.13 7.36
C ILE A 71 -9.71 -7.86 7.28
N TRP A 72 -9.30 -6.84 8.01
CA TRP A 72 -9.85 -5.50 7.92
C TRP A 72 -8.84 -4.61 7.25
N ALA A 73 -9.27 -3.87 6.24
CA ALA A 73 -8.49 -2.85 5.56
C ALA A 73 -9.02 -1.48 5.96
N LYS A 74 -8.20 -0.69 6.64
CA LYS A 74 -8.52 0.69 7.01
C LYS A 74 -7.64 1.65 6.24
N PHE A 75 -8.26 2.60 5.56
CA PHE A 75 -7.56 3.63 4.80
C PHE A 75 -7.54 4.93 5.57
N TYR A 76 -6.38 5.57 5.62
CA TYR A 76 -6.17 6.83 6.32
C TYR A 76 -5.56 7.87 5.41
N ASP A 77 -5.90 9.14 5.63
CA ASP A 77 -5.22 10.27 5.02
C ASP A 77 -3.87 10.59 5.69
N ALA A 78 -3.22 11.66 5.24
CA ALA A 78 -1.91 12.08 5.73
C ALA A 78 -1.91 12.55 7.20
N ASP A 79 -3.05 13.01 7.70
CA ASP A 79 -3.21 13.44 9.09
C ASP A 79 -3.54 12.26 10.02
N GLY A 80 -3.71 11.06 9.46
CA GLY A 80 -4.09 9.86 10.19
C GLY A 80 -5.58 9.73 10.43
N THR A 81 -6.41 10.52 9.72
CA THR A 81 -7.87 10.43 9.78
C THR A 81 -8.34 9.19 9.04
N LEU A 82 -9.24 8.41 9.64
CA LEU A 82 -9.84 7.25 8.99
C LEU A 82 -10.79 7.71 7.87
N LEU A 83 -10.50 7.29 6.65
CA LEU A 83 -11.31 7.58 5.46
C LEU A 83 -12.33 6.48 5.19
N GLU A 84 -11.90 5.22 5.31
CA GLU A 84 -12.72 4.06 4.93
C GLU A 84 -12.28 2.80 5.67
N THR A 85 -13.24 1.89 5.90
CA THR A 85 -12.99 0.54 6.42
C THR A 85 -13.66 -0.51 5.54
N ILE A 86 -12.88 -1.46 5.03
CA ILE A 86 -13.33 -2.57 4.19
C ILE A 86 -13.07 -3.88 4.93
N TRP A 87 -14.01 -4.82 4.80
CA TRP A 87 -14.02 -6.08 5.53
C TRP A 87 -13.99 -7.24 4.56
N ASP A 88 -12.92 -8.03 4.60
CA ASP A 88 -12.78 -9.20 3.76
C ASP A 88 -12.65 -10.47 4.60
N ARG A 89 -13.47 -11.48 4.26
CA ARG A 89 -13.33 -12.81 4.84
C ARG A 89 -12.42 -13.65 3.96
N VAL A 90 -11.29 -14.06 4.53
CA VAL A 90 -10.24 -14.74 3.80
C VAL A 90 -10.16 -16.18 4.29
N LYS A 91 -10.80 -17.09 3.56
CA LYS A 91 -10.69 -18.54 3.82
C LYS A 91 -9.57 -19.09 2.97
N VAL A 92 -8.52 -19.61 3.61
CA VAL A 92 -7.37 -20.12 2.87
C VAL A 92 -7.15 -21.58 3.16
N ASP A 93 -7.01 -22.33 2.08
CA ASP A 93 -6.58 -23.71 2.10
C ASP A 93 -5.18 -23.81 1.50
N GLY A 94 -4.30 -24.62 2.09
CA GLY A 94 -3.01 -24.99 1.49
C GLY A 94 -2.08 -23.89 0.95
N ARG A 95 -1.75 -22.84 1.72
CA ARG A 95 -0.82 -21.75 1.30
C ARG A 95 -1.23 -21.04 -0.01
N GLN A 96 -2.51 -21.00 -0.34
CA GLN A 96 -2.99 -20.33 -1.56
C GLN A 96 -2.69 -18.81 -1.52
N LYS A 97 -2.35 -18.24 -2.69
CA LYS A 97 -2.23 -16.79 -2.88
C LYS A 97 -3.61 -16.17 -3.05
N ILE A 98 -3.82 -15.03 -2.42
CA ILE A 98 -5.13 -14.36 -2.38
C ILE A 98 -4.93 -12.93 -2.83
N LYS A 99 -5.78 -12.50 -3.75
CA LYS A 99 -5.75 -11.19 -4.35
C LYS A 99 -6.89 -10.35 -3.79
N PHE A 100 -6.55 -9.18 -3.26
CA PHE A 100 -7.49 -8.11 -2.95
C PHE A 100 -7.34 -7.02 -3.99
N ASP A 101 -8.47 -6.60 -4.55
CA ASP A 101 -8.58 -5.44 -5.43
C ASP A 101 -9.51 -4.44 -4.74
N TYR A 102 -8.94 -3.51 -3.97
CA TYR A 102 -9.69 -2.42 -3.35
C TYR A 102 -9.93 -1.33 -4.39
N MET A 103 -11.13 -1.34 -4.96
CA MET A 103 -11.57 -0.31 -5.92
C MET A 103 -12.06 0.93 -5.16
N ASP A 104 -12.04 2.08 -5.83
CA ASP A 104 -12.61 3.33 -5.32
C ASP A 104 -12.01 3.87 -4.00
N VAL A 105 -10.73 3.57 -3.73
CA VAL A 105 -10.00 4.13 -2.59
C VAL A 105 -9.72 5.61 -2.86
N GLN A 106 -10.06 6.51 -1.94
CA GLN A 106 -9.80 7.93 -2.11
C GLN A 106 -8.29 8.22 -2.34
N VAL A 107 -7.95 9.11 -3.28
CA VAL A 107 -6.54 9.43 -3.65
C VAL A 107 -5.77 10.11 -2.52
N ASN A 108 -6.47 10.79 -1.62
CA ASN A 108 -5.88 11.40 -0.41
C ASN A 108 -5.53 10.36 0.66
N ALA A 109 -5.95 9.09 0.53
CA ALA A 109 -5.44 8.05 1.41
C ALA A 109 -3.91 7.96 1.23
N VAL A 110 -3.17 7.79 2.30
CA VAL A 110 -1.72 7.56 2.22
C VAL A 110 -1.29 6.39 3.08
N ARG A 111 -2.23 5.78 3.82
CA ARG A 111 -1.95 4.60 4.62
C ARG A 111 -3.09 3.60 4.52
N LEU A 112 -2.73 2.34 4.32
CA LEU A 112 -3.58 1.17 4.50
C LEU A 112 -3.09 0.38 5.71
N GLU A 113 -3.92 0.28 6.74
CA GLU A 113 -3.71 -0.65 7.86
C GLU A 113 -4.49 -1.94 7.60
N LEU A 114 -3.79 -3.07 7.60
CA LEU A 114 -4.40 -4.39 7.58
C LEU A 114 -4.34 -5.01 9.00
N SER A 115 -5.51 -5.41 9.51
CA SER A 115 -5.64 -6.01 10.82
C SER A 115 -6.45 -7.30 10.79
N VAL A 116 -6.27 -8.12 11.83
CA VAL A 116 -7.14 -9.28 12.05
C VAL A 116 -8.41 -8.81 12.74
N GLY A 117 -9.54 -8.99 12.08
CA GLY A 117 -10.84 -8.90 12.71
C GLY A 117 -11.02 -9.98 13.76
N SER A 118 -11.36 -9.58 14.99
CA SER A 118 -12.25 -10.39 15.80
C SER A 118 -13.62 -10.31 15.13
N GLY A 119 -14.02 -11.37 14.42
CA GLY A 119 -15.39 -11.49 13.92
C GLY A 119 -16.35 -11.71 15.09
N GLU A 120 -16.55 -10.66 15.89
CA GLU A 120 -17.76 -10.49 16.71
C GLU A 120 -18.83 -9.82 15.86
#